data_AF-A0A1F4CZC5-F1
#
_entry.id   AF-A0A1F4CZC5-F1
#
_cell.length_a   1.000
_cell.length_b   1.000
_cell.length_c   1.000
_cell.angle_alpha   90.00
_cell.angle_beta   90.00
_cell.angle_gamma   90.00
#
_symmetry.space_group_name_H-M   'P 1'
#
loop_
_entity.id
_entity.type
_entity.pdbx_description
1 polymer ?
#
loop_
_entity_poly.entity_id
_entity_poly.type
_entity_poly.pdbx_seq_one_letter_code
_entity_poly.pdbx_strand_id
1 'polypeptide(L)'
;MKKSALTVAVAVAFLSGCATVASPELVGCLQPNRRVMVEIGGIKVKPPPKPKPGAKPGKPGRQSVQLRALAQGDSAWDPGSAVLKNGGKAELDKLVKTLAQGAGRDKRPTAVGSVIITGHIDRLEAADGKESLAEDRAKAVKDYLVSQGVDSKLMFWESKGAKEPVPVTKFCEN
;
A
#
# COMPACT_ATOMS: atom_id res chain seq x y z
N MET A 1 17.33 -16.60 -67.23
CA MET A 1 16.67 -15.28 -67.13
C MET A 1 16.41 -15.00 -65.65
N LYS A 2 17.21 -14.12 -65.05
CA LYS A 2 17.16 -13.75 -63.62
C LYS A 2 15.98 -12.79 -63.36
N LYS A 3 15.19 -13.01 -62.32
CA LYS A 3 14.27 -12.00 -61.76
C LYS A 3 14.65 -11.73 -60.31
N SER A 4 15.12 -10.52 -60.08
CA SER A 4 15.60 -9.99 -58.81
C SER A 4 14.47 -9.83 -57.79
N ALA A 5 14.71 -10.28 -56.56
CA ALA A 5 13.92 -9.89 -55.39
C ALA A 5 14.43 -8.54 -54.89
N LEU A 6 13.54 -7.56 -54.81
CA LEU A 6 13.81 -6.23 -54.28
C LEU A 6 13.42 -6.22 -52.79
N THR A 7 14.41 -6.33 -51.92
CA THR A 7 14.22 -6.26 -50.46
C THR A 7 14.22 -4.79 -50.04
N VAL A 8 13.08 -4.28 -49.57
CA VAL A 8 12.99 -2.95 -48.96
C VAL A 8 13.50 -3.07 -47.51
N ALA A 9 14.66 -2.49 -47.24
CA ALA A 9 15.18 -2.35 -45.89
C ALA A 9 14.50 -1.15 -45.21
N VAL A 10 13.65 -1.41 -44.21
CA VAL A 10 13.13 -0.38 -43.31
C VAL A 10 14.22 -0.07 -42.29
N ALA A 11 14.91 1.06 -42.48
CA ALA A 11 15.86 1.58 -41.51
C ALA A 11 15.10 2.14 -40.30
N VAL A 12 15.10 1.41 -39.18
CA VAL A 12 14.62 1.91 -37.90
C VAL A 12 15.70 2.82 -37.32
N ALA A 13 15.48 4.13 -37.42
CA ALA A 13 16.32 5.12 -36.77
C ALA A 13 16.11 5.07 -35.24
N PHE A 14 17.05 4.45 -34.53
CA PHE A 14 17.15 4.55 -33.07
C PHE A 14 17.62 5.97 -32.72
N LEU A 15 16.66 6.86 -32.42
CA LEU A 15 16.94 8.13 -31.77
C LEU A 15 17.44 7.85 -30.35
N SER A 16 18.76 7.89 -30.19
CA SER A 16 19.45 7.82 -28.91
C SER A 16 19.23 9.13 -28.14
N GLY A 17 18.07 9.23 -27.49
CA GLY A 17 17.84 10.21 -26.43
C GLY A 17 18.31 9.60 -25.12
N CYS A 18 19.33 10.19 -24.50
CA CYS A 18 19.79 9.85 -23.15
C CYS A 18 18.76 10.27 -22.09
N ALA A 19 17.58 9.64 -22.08
CA ALA A 19 16.85 9.43 -20.85
C ALA A 19 17.42 8.14 -20.28
N THR A 20 18.23 8.23 -19.22
CA THR A 20 18.69 7.06 -18.48
C THR A 20 17.48 6.36 -17.86
N VAL A 21 16.84 5.49 -18.64
CA VAL A 21 15.81 4.57 -18.15
C VAL A 21 16.47 3.78 -17.03
N ALA A 22 15.92 3.91 -15.82
CA ALA A 22 16.42 3.18 -14.67
C ALA A 22 16.47 1.68 -14.97
N SER A 23 17.56 1.02 -14.56
CA SER A 23 17.68 -0.42 -14.77
C SER A 23 16.56 -1.17 -14.05
N PRO A 24 16.06 -2.30 -14.58
CA PRO A 24 15.08 -3.14 -13.88
C PRO A 24 15.56 -3.56 -12.49
N GLU A 25 16.87 -3.75 -12.34
CA GLU A 25 17.52 -4.08 -11.07
C GLU A 25 17.35 -2.95 -10.05
N LEU A 26 17.59 -1.70 -10.45
CA LEU A 26 17.37 -0.56 -9.57
C LEU A 26 15.89 -0.39 -9.21
N VAL A 27 14.99 -0.51 -10.19
CA VAL A 27 13.54 -0.45 -9.95
C VAL A 27 13.12 -1.52 -8.95
N GLY A 28 13.67 -2.72 -9.06
CA GLY A 28 13.52 -3.83 -8.10
C GLY A 28 14.09 -3.51 -6.71
N CYS A 29 15.26 -2.87 -6.66
CA CYS A 29 15.93 -2.47 -5.42
C CYS A 29 15.10 -1.43 -4.62
N LEU A 30 14.40 -0.54 -5.34
CA LEU A 30 13.62 0.55 -4.76
C LEU A 30 12.15 0.19 -4.46
N GLN A 31 11.74 -1.07 -4.69
CA GLN A 31 10.38 -1.55 -4.42
C GLN A 31 9.84 -1.20 -3.01
N PRO A 32 10.64 -1.19 -1.92
CA PRO A 32 10.15 -0.77 -0.61
C PRO A 32 9.62 0.67 -0.56
N ASN A 33 10.04 1.53 -1.47
CA ASN A 33 9.59 2.93 -1.54
C ASN A 33 8.27 3.08 -2.31
N ARG A 34 7.91 2.11 -3.14
CA ARG A 34 6.60 2.01 -3.81
C ARG A 34 5.59 1.40 -2.84
N ARG A 35 5.06 2.19 -1.90
CA ARG A 35 4.20 1.65 -0.83
C ARG A 35 3.02 2.56 -0.50
N VAL A 36 1.97 1.94 0.03
CA VAL A 36 0.91 2.63 0.78
C VAL A 36 0.83 2.01 2.16
N MET A 37 0.98 2.85 3.17
CA MET A 37 0.84 2.50 4.57
C MET A 37 -0.61 2.74 4.99
N VAL A 38 -1.23 1.77 5.64
CA VAL A 38 -2.55 1.91 6.24
C VAL A 38 -2.41 1.75 7.74
N GLU A 39 -2.80 2.77 8.51
CA GLU A 39 -2.80 2.75 9.97
C GLU A 39 -4.23 2.90 10.47
N ILE A 40 -4.70 1.94 11.26
CA ILE A 40 -6.06 1.94 11.80
C ILE A 40 -6.02 2.03 13.32
N GLY A 41 -6.54 3.13 13.85
CA GLY A 41 -6.80 3.32 15.27
C GLY A 41 -8.21 2.88 15.63
N GLY A 42 -8.37 2.14 16.73
CA GLY A 42 -9.68 1.66 17.16
C GLY A 42 -9.74 1.22 18.61
N ILE A 43 -10.89 0.68 19.00
CA ILE A 43 -11.18 0.26 20.37
C ILE A 43 -11.72 -1.17 20.38
N LYS A 44 -11.20 -1.99 21.28
CA LYS A 44 -11.78 -3.28 21.65
C LYS A 44 -12.46 -3.19 23.01
N VAL A 45 -13.70 -3.67 23.11
CA VAL A 45 -14.42 -3.74 24.38
C VAL A 45 -14.01 -5.01 25.13
N LYS A 46 -13.51 -4.88 26.36
CA LYS A 46 -13.17 -6.02 27.24
C LYS A 46 -14.39 -6.40 28.06
N PRO A 47 -14.83 -7.67 28.02
CA PRO A 47 -15.90 -8.14 28.89
C PRO A 47 -15.57 -7.81 30.35
N PRO A 48 -16.58 -7.43 31.14
CA PRO A 48 -16.37 -7.16 32.55
C PRO A 48 -15.85 -8.42 33.26
N PRO A 49 -14.97 -8.28 34.26
CA PRO A 49 -14.52 -9.41 35.05
C PRO A 49 -15.72 -10.08 35.73
N LYS A 50 -15.69 -11.41 35.85
CA LYS A 50 -16.76 -12.19 36.49
C LYS A 50 -17.01 -11.62 37.90
N PRO A 51 -18.26 -11.28 38.27
CA PRO A 51 -18.53 -10.71 39.58
C PRO A 51 -18.11 -11.69 40.69
N LYS A 52 -17.52 -11.17 41.77
CA LYS A 52 -17.44 -11.93 43.02
C LYS A 52 -18.86 -12.11 43.58
N PRO A 53 -19.16 -13.23 44.28
CA PRO A 53 -20.46 -13.39 44.93
C PRO A 53 -20.81 -12.16 45.79
N GLY A 54 -22.00 -11.59 45.58
CA GLY A 54 -22.47 -10.40 46.30
C GLY A 54 -22.06 -9.04 45.72
N ALA A 55 -21.17 -8.98 44.72
CA ALA A 55 -20.79 -7.73 44.06
C ALA A 55 -21.61 -7.47 42.79
N LYS A 56 -21.98 -6.21 42.54
CA LYS A 56 -22.58 -5.79 41.25
C LYS A 56 -21.57 -6.00 40.11
N PRO A 57 -22.00 -6.38 38.89
CA PRO A 57 -21.11 -6.50 37.74
C PRO A 57 -20.34 -5.21 37.44
N GLY A 58 -19.04 -5.32 37.15
CA GLY A 58 -18.21 -4.20 36.74
C GLY A 58 -18.59 -3.67 35.34
N LYS A 59 -18.16 -2.45 35.00
CA LYS A 59 -18.34 -1.89 33.65
C LYS A 59 -17.37 -2.57 32.65
N PRO A 60 -17.76 -2.74 31.37
CA PRO A 60 -16.83 -3.21 30.34
C PRO A 60 -15.61 -2.30 30.21
N GLY A 61 -14.42 -2.89 30.06
CA GLY A 61 -13.20 -2.15 29.81
C GLY A 61 -13.08 -1.71 28.35
N ARG A 62 -12.30 -0.65 28.07
CA ARG A 62 -11.96 -0.22 26.71
C ARG A 62 -10.45 -0.34 26.51
N GLN A 63 -10.04 -0.93 25.40
CA GLN A 63 -8.62 -1.07 25.04
C GLN A 63 -8.40 -0.42 23.68
N SER A 64 -7.54 0.60 23.63
CA SER A 64 -7.10 1.18 22.36
C SER A 64 -6.18 0.20 21.63
N VAL A 65 -6.36 0.08 20.32
CA VAL A 65 -5.55 -0.75 19.44
C VAL A 65 -5.12 0.06 18.21
N GLN A 66 -3.92 -0.23 17.72
CA GLN A 66 -3.45 0.24 16.42
C GLN A 66 -3.09 -0.97 15.58
N LEU A 67 -3.57 -0.99 14.34
CA LEU A 67 -3.23 -2.00 13.34
C LEU A 67 -2.60 -1.33 12.15
N ARG A 68 -1.70 -2.05 11.48
CA ARG A 68 -1.00 -1.55 10.29
C ARG A 68 -1.07 -2.58 9.18
N ALA A 69 -1.18 -2.10 7.95
CA ALA A 69 -0.92 -2.90 6.75
C ALA A 69 -0.05 -2.13 5.78
N LEU A 70 0.62 -2.89 4.92
CA LEU A 70 1.55 -2.36 3.95
C LEU A 70 1.26 -3.02 2.61
N ALA A 71 0.63 -2.29 1.69
CA ALA A 71 0.61 -2.66 0.29
C ALA A 71 1.91 -2.10 -0.32
N GLN A 72 2.75 -2.95 -0.92
CA GLN A 72 4.11 -2.56 -1.31
C GLN A 72 4.62 -3.27 -2.57
N GLY A 73 5.37 -2.52 -3.35
CA GLY A 73 6.17 -2.96 -4.47
C GLY A 73 5.36 -3.63 -5.58
N ASP A 74 6.03 -4.49 -6.36
CA ASP A 74 5.47 -5.19 -7.52
C ASP A 74 4.27 -6.08 -7.19
N SER A 75 4.15 -6.49 -5.92
CA SER A 75 3.00 -7.25 -5.43
C SER A 75 1.72 -6.40 -5.40
N ALA A 76 1.86 -5.08 -5.23
CA ALA A 76 0.76 -4.15 -5.07
C ALA A 76 0.57 -3.21 -6.27
N TRP A 77 1.64 -2.84 -6.99
CA TRP A 77 1.56 -2.00 -8.19
C TRP A 77 2.65 -2.32 -9.19
N ASP A 78 2.36 -2.12 -10.46
CA ASP A 78 3.42 -1.99 -11.46
C ASP A 78 4.08 -0.60 -11.36
N PRO A 79 5.36 -0.45 -11.76
CA PRO A 79 6.03 0.85 -11.78
C PRO A 79 5.21 1.89 -12.57
N GLY A 80 5.03 3.07 -11.98
CA GLY A 80 4.26 4.14 -12.60
C GLY A 80 2.74 3.96 -12.61
N SER A 81 2.20 2.90 -11.99
CA SER A 81 0.76 2.62 -11.93
C SER A 81 0.18 2.83 -10.53
N ALA A 82 -1.08 3.26 -10.46
CA ALA A 82 -1.89 3.31 -9.24
C ALA A 82 -2.90 2.16 -9.15
N VAL A 83 -2.93 1.25 -10.14
CA VAL A 83 -3.85 0.10 -10.15
C VAL A 83 -3.41 -0.91 -9.08
N LEU A 84 -4.24 -1.06 -8.05
CA LEU A 84 -3.98 -1.97 -6.94
C LEU A 84 -4.12 -3.44 -7.39
N LYS A 85 -3.00 -4.18 -7.31
CA LYS A 85 -2.89 -5.61 -7.67
C LYS A 85 -3.36 -6.52 -6.54
N ASN A 86 -3.54 -7.79 -6.87
CA ASN A 86 -4.02 -8.82 -5.94
C ASN A 86 -3.11 -9.02 -4.71
N GLY A 87 -1.80 -8.86 -4.84
CA GLY A 87 -0.89 -8.95 -3.68
C GLY A 87 -1.16 -7.85 -2.66
N GLY A 88 -1.30 -6.60 -3.12
CA GLY A 88 -1.71 -5.48 -2.27
C GLY A 88 -3.08 -5.68 -1.64
N LYS A 89 -4.08 -6.14 -2.41
CA LYS A 89 -5.42 -6.49 -1.90
C LYS A 89 -5.35 -7.54 -0.80
N ALA A 90 -4.57 -8.60 -0.99
CA ALA A 90 -4.42 -9.67 -0.02
C ALA A 90 -3.85 -9.18 1.33
N GLU A 91 -2.92 -8.21 1.33
CA GLU A 91 -2.44 -7.60 2.58
C GLU A 91 -3.52 -6.76 3.28
N LEU A 92 -4.32 -6.02 2.51
CA LEU A 92 -5.45 -5.25 3.05
C LEU A 92 -6.58 -6.16 3.56
N ASP A 93 -6.83 -7.29 2.90
CA ASP A 93 -7.82 -8.27 3.33
C ASP A 93 -7.46 -8.90 4.68
N LYS A 94 -6.16 -9.17 4.92
CA LYS A 94 -5.68 -9.63 6.24
C LYS A 94 -5.96 -8.60 7.32
N LEU A 95 -5.80 -7.32 7.02
CA LEU A 95 -6.11 -6.22 7.94
C LEU A 95 -7.62 -6.19 8.23
N VAL A 96 -8.47 -6.19 7.21
CA VAL A 96 -9.93 -6.20 7.34
C VAL A 96 -10.40 -7.41 8.14
N LYS A 97 -9.86 -8.59 7.85
CA LYS A 97 -10.13 -9.82 8.62
C LYS A 97 -9.75 -9.65 10.09
N THR A 98 -8.60 -9.05 10.38
CA THR A 98 -8.13 -8.79 11.74
C THR A 98 -9.04 -7.79 12.47
N LEU A 99 -9.59 -6.78 11.78
CA LEU A 99 -10.57 -5.87 12.36
C LEU A 99 -11.85 -6.61 12.76
N ALA A 100 -12.37 -7.48 11.89
CA ALA A 100 -13.62 -8.18 12.12
C ALA A 100 -13.48 -9.33 13.14
N GLN A 101 -12.35 -10.05 13.13
CA GLN A 101 -12.20 -11.32 13.84
C GLN A 101 -11.16 -11.29 14.97
N GLY A 102 -10.43 -10.17 15.12
CA GLY A 102 -9.29 -10.09 16.01
C GLY A 102 -8.09 -10.92 15.54
N ALA A 103 -7.06 -11.00 16.38
CA ALA A 103 -5.80 -11.69 16.07
C ALA A 103 -5.26 -12.46 17.29
N GLY A 104 -4.48 -13.51 17.02
CA GLY A 104 -3.89 -14.34 18.07
C GLY A 104 -4.95 -14.88 19.03
N ARG A 105 -4.74 -14.68 20.34
CA ARG A 105 -5.66 -15.09 21.41
C ARG A 105 -6.84 -14.15 21.61
N ASP A 106 -6.80 -12.95 21.04
CA ASP A 106 -7.87 -11.95 21.18
C ASP A 106 -8.75 -11.92 19.93
N LYS A 107 -9.84 -12.71 19.96
CA LYS A 107 -10.80 -12.89 18.86
C LYS A 107 -11.91 -11.83 18.81
N ARG A 108 -11.74 -10.72 19.54
CA ARG A 108 -12.75 -9.65 19.57
C ARG A 108 -12.58 -8.73 18.35
N PRO A 109 -13.69 -8.26 17.76
CA PRO A 109 -13.65 -7.24 16.72
C PRO A 109 -13.10 -5.92 17.28
N THR A 110 -12.53 -5.13 16.39
CA THR A 110 -12.09 -3.76 16.65
C THR A 110 -13.12 -2.79 16.13
N ALA A 111 -13.66 -1.94 17.00
CA ALA A 111 -14.41 -0.77 16.57
C ALA A 111 -13.42 0.25 15.99
N VAL A 112 -13.48 0.48 14.68
CA VAL A 112 -12.62 1.44 13.99
C VAL A 112 -12.97 2.86 14.45
N GLY A 113 -11.95 3.66 14.74
CA GLY A 113 -12.09 5.08 15.11
C GLY A 113 -11.34 6.04 14.17
N SER A 114 -10.29 5.58 13.49
CA SER A 114 -9.56 6.35 12.48
C SER A 114 -8.82 5.42 11.52
N VAL A 115 -8.66 5.85 10.28
CA VAL A 115 -7.87 5.19 9.23
C VAL A 115 -7.02 6.25 8.55
N ILE A 116 -5.71 6.14 8.65
CA ILE A 116 -4.75 7.00 7.94
C ILE A 116 -4.11 6.19 6.82
N ILE A 117 -4.15 6.75 5.60
CA ILE A 117 -3.66 6.10 4.39
C ILE A 117 -2.57 6.98 3.78
N THR A 118 -1.32 6.56 3.90
CA THR A 118 -0.16 7.36 3.50
C THR A 118 0.48 6.73 2.27
N GLY A 119 0.45 7.45 1.15
CA GLY A 119 1.05 7.03 -0.11
C GLY A 119 2.49 7.50 -0.28
N HIS A 120 3.32 6.60 -0.83
CA HIS A 120 4.71 6.87 -1.18
C HIS A 120 5.01 6.37 -2.60
N ILE A 121 6.01 7.01 -3.22
CA ILE A 121 6.58 6.60 -4.50
C ILE A 121 8.09 6.47 -4.34
N ASP A 122 8.73 5.74 -5.25
CA ASP A 122 10.18 5.72 -5.30
C ASP A 122 10.75 7.01 -5.92
N ARG A 123 12.06 7.22 -5.73
CA ARG A 123 12.76 8.41 -6.24
C ARG A 123 12.80 8.52 -7.77
N LEU A 124 12.63 7.40 -8.48
CA LEU A 124 12.62 7.37 -9.95
C LEU A 124 11.26 7.83 -10.47
N GLU A 125 10.18 7.34 -9.86
CA GLU A 125 8.82 7.80 -10.15
C GLU A 125 8.67 9.30 -9.89
N ALA A 126 9.30 9.82 -8.82
CA ALA A 126 9.39 11.26 -8.56
C ALA A 126 10.19 12.01 -9.63
N ALA A 127 11.37 11.50 -10.00
CA ALA A 127 12.22 12.09 -11.05
C ALA A 127 11.54 12.10 -12.44
N ASP A 128 10.67 11.13 -12.70
CA ASP A 128 9.83 11.05 -13.91
C ASP A 128 8.62 12.00 -13.87
N GLY A 129 8.51 12.85 -12.85
CA GLY A 129 7.44 13.83 -12.69
C GLY A 129 6.10 13.24 -12.22
N LYS A 130 6.10 12.02 -11.66
CA LYS A 130 4.88 11.32 -11.25
C LYS A 130 4.53 11.51 -9.77
N GLU A 131 4.68 12.72 -9.26
CA GLU A 131 4.42 13.07 -7.85
C GLU A 131 2.98 12.74 -7.40
N SER A 132 1.99 12.80 -8.31
CA SER A 132 0.60 12.47 -7.99
C SER A 132 0.37 10.98 -7.66
N LEU A 133 1.25 10.08 -8.12
CA LEU A 133 1.06 8.63 -7.96
C LEU A 133 0.94 8.20 -6.50
N ALA A 134 1.65 8.86 -5.59
CA ALA A 134 1.54 8.57 -4.17
C ALA A 134 0.11 8.84 -3.68
N GLU A 135 -0.49 9.97 -4.07
CA GLU A 135 -1.87 10.30 -3.71
C GLU A 135 -2.87 9.36 -4.40
N ASP A 136 -2.66 9.07 -5.69
CA ASP A 136 -3.55 8.20 -6.47
C ASP A 136 -3.57 6.77 -5.91
N ARG A 137 -2.41 6.24 -5.48
CA ARG A 137 -2.32 4.94 -4.80
C ARG A 137 -3.02 4.97 -3.44
N ALA A 138 -2.89 6.04 -2.67
CA ALA A 138 -3.59 6.18 -1.39
C ALA A 138 -5.11 6.19 -1.59
N LYS A 139 -5.61 6.88 -2.62
CA LYS A 139 -7.03 6.87 -3.00
C LYS A 139 -7.49 5.50 -3.47
N ALA A 140 -6.70 4.78 -4.27
CA ALA A 140 -7.03 3.42 -4.69
C ALA A 140 -7.16 2.45 -3.50
N VAL A 141 -6.27 2.58 -2.50
CA VAL A 141 -6.37 1.81 -1.25
C VAL A 141 -7.58 2.21 -0.42
N LYS A 142 -7.88 3.51 -0.30
CA LYS A 142 -9.10 4.01 0.34
C LYS A 142 -10.33 3.35 -0.27
N ASP A 143 -10.47 3.43 -1.59
CA ASP A 143 -11.65 2.92 -2.28
C ASP A 143 -11.76 1.40 -2.16
N TYR A 144 -10.63 0.69 -2.15
CA TYR A 144 -10.61 -0.74 -1.83
C TYR A 144 -11.12 -1.03 -0.41
N LEU A 145 -10.62 -0.34 0.62
CA LEU A 145 -11.07 -0.54 2.00
C LEU A 145 -12.56 -0.21 2.18
N VAL A 146 -13.07 0.80 1.47
CA VAL A 146 -14.51 1.10 1.43
C VAL A 146 -15.29 -0.06 0.81
N SER A 147 -14.79 -0.65 -0.28
CA SER A 147 -15.41 -1.85 -0.89
C SER A 147 -15.43 -3.06 0.05
N GLN A 148 -14.51 -3.11 1.02
CA GLN A 148 -14.45 -4.13 2.07
C GLN A 148 -15.32 -3.78 3.30
N GLY A 149 -16.07 -2.67 3.26
CA GLY A 149 -17.00 -2.26 4.31
C GLY A 149 -16.41 -1.40 5.42
N VAL A 150 -15.18 -0.88 5.26
CA VAL A 150 -14.61 0.09 6.21
C VAL A 150 -15.22 1.47 5.96
N ASP A 151 -15.67 2.15 7.02
CA ASP A 151 -16.37 3.44 6.88
C ASP A 151 -15.44 4.55 6.37
N SER A 152 -15.77 5.06 5.17
CA SER A 152 -15.07 6.18 4.53
C SER A 152 -14.98 7.45 5.38
N LYS A 153 -15.94 7.69 6.29
CA LYS A 153 -15.96 8.88 7.16
C LYS A 153 -14.83 8.90 8.19
N LEU A 154 -14.22 7.74 8.45
CA LEU A 154 -13.11 7.59 9.37
C LEU A 154 -11.75 7.63 8.64
N MET A 155 -11.75 7.79 7.31
CA MET A 155 -10.56 7.70 6.48
C MET A 155 -10.00 9.07 6.13
N PHE A 156 -8.69 9.21 6.30
CA PHE A 156 -7.89 10.32 5.80
C PHE A 156 -6.77 9.76 4.94
N TRP A 157 -6.44 10.44 3.85
CA TRP A 157 -5.31 10.07 3.01
C TRP A 157 -4.35 11.25 2.88
N GLU A 158 -3.08 10.92 2.71
CA GLU A 158 -2.03 11.89 2.41
C GLU A 158 -1.01 11.31 1.44
N SER A 159 -0.30 12.20 0.76
CA SER A 159 0.83 11.85 -0.09
C SER A 159 2.12 12.36 0.54
N LYS A 160 3.10 11.48 0.71
CA LYS A 160 4.47 11.85 1.08
C LYS A 160 5.41 11.88 -0.13
N GLY A 161 4.93 11.51 -1.32
CA GLY A 161 5.78 11.39 -2.51
C GLY A 161 7.01 10.50 -2.22
N ALA A 162 8.19 10.93 -2.67
CA ALA A 162 9.47 10.30 -2.36
C ALA A 162 10.17 10.88 -1.10
N LYS A 163 9.49 11.71 -0.29
CA LYS A 163 10.12 12.49 0.80
C LYS A 163 10.49 11.69 2.04
N GLU A 164 9.89 10.50 2.20
CA GLU A 164 10.14 9.60 3.33
C GLU A 164 10.58 8.21 2.80
N PRO A 165 11.80 8.12 2.26
CA PRO A 165 12.30 6.87 1.73
C PRO A 165 12.61 5.88 2.86
N VAL A 166 12.18 4.63 2.68
CA VAL A 166 12.68 3.48 3.43
C VAL A 166 14.12 3.22 2.98
N PRO A 167 15.08 3.16 3.91
CA PRO A 167 16.45 2.79 3.60
C PRO A 167 16.48 1.44 2.90
N VAL A 168 17.10 1.43 1.73
CA VAL A 168 17.40 0.22 0.97
C VAL A 168 18.92 -0.04 1.07
N THR A 169 19.39 -1.18 0.57
CA THR A 169 20.83 -1.45 0.61
C THR A 169 21.62 -0.36 -0.13
N LYS A 170 22.87 -0.12 0.27
CA LYS A 170 23.79 0.81 -0.42
C LYS A 170 23.99 0.49 -1.92
N PHE A 171 23.61 -0.71 -2.35
CA PHE A 171 23.67 -1.15 -3.74
C PHE A 171 22.45 -0.69 -4.57
N CYS A 172 21.47 -0.02 -3.95
CA CYS A 172 20.31 0.58 -4.61
C CYS A 172 20.51 2.09 -4.92
N GLU A 173 21.76 2.53 -4.93
CA GLU A 173 22.18 3.85 -5.37
C GLU A 173 22.52 3.77 -6.86
N ASN A 174 22.04 4.73 -7.64
CA ASN A 174 22.52 4.92 -9.02
C ASN A 174 23.79 5.75 -8.97
#